data_AF-A0A9W3NWI8-F1
#
_entry.id   AF-A0A9W3NWI8-F1
#
_cell.length_a   1.000
_cell.length_b   1.000
_cell.length_c   1.000
_cell.angle_alpha   90.00
_cell.angle_beta   90.00
_cell.angle_gamma   90.00
#
_symmetry.space_group_name_H-M   'P 1'
#
loop_
_entity.id
_entity.type
_entity.pdbx_description
1 polymer ?
#
loop_
_entity_poly.entity_id
_entity_poly.type
_entity_poly.pdbx_seq_one_letter_code
_entity_poly.pdbx_strand_id
1 'polypeptide(L)'
;MREIKFRAWDKEFKLFSDMALNYKIADINYYTDYEWMQYTGLKDKNDKEIYEGDIVEYDGWFYIIKWDKEETGFYMHDKITMKMII
;
A
#
# COMPACT_ATOMS: atom_id res chain seq x y z
N MET A 1 2.49 -19.18 10.21
CA MET A 1 1.30 -18.40 9.78
C MET A 1 1.78 -16.98 9.55
N ARG A 2 1.48 -16.36 8.41
CA ARG A 2 1.91 -14.98 8.13
C ARG A 2 1.06 -13.98 8.91
N GLU A 3 1.63 -12.85 9.26
CA GLU A 3 0.90 -11.78 9.92
C GLU A 3 -0.07 -11.10 8.95
N ILE A 4 -1.26 -10.74 9.43
CA ILE A 4 -2.28 -10.02 8.66
C ILE A 4 -2.47 -8.65 9.29
N LYS A 5 -2.04 -7.61 8.57
CA LYS A 5 -2.08 -6.20 8.98
C LYS A 5 -2.57 -5.35 7.81
N PHE A 6 -3.18 -4.22 8.15
CA PHE A 6 -3.65 -3.22 7.20
C PHE A 6 -3.29 -1.82 7.70
N ARG A 7 -3.12 -0.91 6.75
CA ARG A 7 -3.13 0.53 6.99
C ARG A 7 -4.16 1.16 6.05
N ALA A 8 -4.71 2.30 6.44
CA ALA A 8 -5.70 3.02 5.66
C ALA A 8 -5.22 4.44 5.40
N TRP A 9 -5.15 4.81 4.13
CA TRP A 9 -4.87 6.18 3.73
C TRP A 9 -6.17 6.97 3.59
N ASP A 10 -6.31 8.03 4.38
CA ASP A 10 -7.42 8.97 4.30
C ASP A 10 -7.23 9.87 3.09
N LYS A 11 -8.05 9.73 2.04
CA LYS A 11 -7.90 10.56 0.84
C LYS A 11 -8.34 12.01 1.05
N GLU A 12 -9.16 12.30 2.05
CA GLU A 12 -9.62 13.66 2.35
C GLU A 12 -8.52 14.40 3.13
N PHE A 13 -8.08 13.82 4.25
CA PHE A 13 -7.11 14.45 5.14
C PHE A 13 -5.64 14.20 4.74
N LYS A 14 -5.39 13.33 3.76
CA LYS A 14 -4.04 12.99 3.25
C LYS A 14 -3.10 12.51 4.37
N LEU A 15 -3.59 11.61 5.21
CA LEU A 15 -2.85 11.00 6.31
C LEU A 15 -3.23 9.54 6.52
N PHE A 16 -2.38 8.77 7.19
CA PHE A 16 -2.75 7.42 7.63
C PHE A 16 -3.70 7.52 8.84
N SER A 17 -4.85 6.85 8.75
CA SER A 17 -5.91 6.94 9.76
C SER A 17 -5.92 5.74 10.68
N ASP A 18 -5.61 5.97 11.94
CA ASP A 18 -5.83 4.98 13.02
C ASP A 18 -7.32 4.78 13.29
N MET A 19 -8.16 5.78 13.02
CA MET A 19 -9.62 5.67 13.19
C MET A 19 -10.16 4.54 12.32
N ALA A 20 -9.70 4.46 11.06
CA ALA A 20 -10.13 3.39 10.16
C ALA A 20 -9.83 1.99 10.73
N LEU A 21 -8.74 1.84 11.49
CA LEU A 21 -8.35 0.55 12.09
C LEU A 21 -9.15 0.19 13.36
N ASN A 22 -9.80 1.17 13.99
CA ASN A 22 -10.47 1.02 15.29
C ASN A 22 -12.00 0.87 15.19
N TYR A 23 -12.60 1.16 14.04
CA TYR A 23 -14.05 1.02 13.80
C TYR A 23 -14.34 -0.07 12.77
N LYS A 24 -15.59 -0.53 12.70
CA LYS A 24 -15.99 -1.48 11.66
C LYS A 24 -15.93 -0.80 10.29
N ILE A 25 -15.31 -1.46 9.32
CA ILE A 25 -15.13 -0.95 7.95
C ILE A 25 -16.45 -0.45 7.33
N ALA A 26 -17.55 -1.15 7.58
CA ALA A 26 -18.88 -0.79 7.08
C ALA A 26 -19.37 0.59 7.58
N ASP A 27 -19.02 0.95 8.82
CA ASP A 27 -19.42 2.22 9.43
C ASP A 27 -18.54 3.36 8.91
N ILE A 28 -17.29 3.07 8.54
CA ILE A 28 -16.29 4.05 8.11
C ILE A 28 -16.45 4.44 6.63
N ASN A 29 -16.60 3.44 5.74
CA ASN A 29 -16.69 3.68 4.29
C ASN A 29 -17.96 4.46 3.87
N TYR A 30 -18.91 4.67 4.79
CA TYR A 30 -20.07 5.51 4.55
C TYR A 30 -19.74 7.02 4.59
N TYR A 31 -18.70 7.41 5.33
CA TYR A 31 -18.38 8.82 5.59
C TYR A 31 -17.05 9.27 4.99
N THR A 32 -16.14 8.35 4.67
CA THR A 32 -14.78 8.72 4.24
C THR A 32 -14.25 7.72 3.20
N ASP A 33 -13.60 8.23 2.15
CA ASP A 33 -12.97 7.40 1.11
C ASP A 33 -11.56 7.00 1.57
N TYR A 34 -11.46 5.82 2.19
CA TYR A 34 -10.19 5.23 2.59
C TYR A 34 -9.61 4.34 1.50
N GLU A 35 -8.31 4.49 1.27
CA GLU A 35 -7.54 3.52 0.50
C GLU A 35 -6.87 2.53 1.45
N TRP A 36 -7.40 1.31 1.46
CA TRP A 36 -6.90 0.21 2.28
C TRP A 36 -5.69 -0.45 1.62
N MET A 37 -4.64 -0.67 2.41
CA MET A 37 -3.37 -1.22 1.95
C MET A 37 -2.96 -2.38 2.85
N GLN A 38 -2.77 -3.57 2.28
CA GLN A 38 -2.42 -4.78 3.02
C GLN A 38 -0.91 -4.92 3.21
N TYR A 39 -0.49 -5.41 4.37
CA TYR A 39 0.90 -5.81 4.62
C TYR A 39 1.29 -7.03 3.78
N THR A 40 2.45 -6.94 3.10
CA THR A 40 2.94 -8.02 2.23
C THR A 40 3.51 -9.23 3.00
N GLY A 41 3.91 -9.04 4.26
CA GLY A 41 4.72 -10.02 4.99
C GLY A 41 6.23 -9.82 4.86
N LEU A 42 6.68 -8.81 4.10
CA LEU A 42 8.09 -8.52 3.84
C LEU A 42 8.51 -7.18 4.45
N LYS A 43 9.82 -7.01 4.64
CA LYS A 43 10.44 -5.77 5.12
C LYS A 43 11.52 -5.31 4.13
N ASP A 44 11.75 -4.01 4.08
CA ASP A 44 12.85 -3.43 3.31
C ASP A 44 14.20 -3.58 4.06
N LYS A 45 15.26 -3.05 3.46
CA LYS A 45 16.63 -3.08 4.02
C LYS A 45 16.78 -2.35 5.37
N ASN A 46 15.80 -1.54 5.75
CA ASN A 46 15.78 -0.75 6.99
C ASN A 46 14.77 -1.34 8.00
N ASP A 47 14.39 -2.61 7.85
CA ASP A 47 13.39 -3.30 8.66
C ASP A 47 11.99 -2.67 8.62
N LYS A 48 11.71 -1.81 7.63
CA LYS A 48 10.40 -1.20 7.46
C LYS A 48 9.47 -2.16 6.71
N GLU A 49 8.31 -2.40 7.28
CA GLU A 49 7.26 -3.22 6.65
C GLU A 49 6.82 -2.63 5.31
N ILE A 50 6.67 -3.50 4.30
CA ILE A 50 6.22 -3.14 2.96
C ILE A 50 4.74 -3.48 2.81
N TYR A 51 3.95 -2.51 2.36
CA TYR A 51 2.52 -2.63 2.13
C TYR A 51 2.18 -2.48 0.65
N GLU A 52 0.99 -2.93 0.27
CA GLU A 52 0.40 -2.58 -1.02
C GLU A 52 0.36 -1.06 -1.22
N GLY A 53 0.69 -0.60 -2.43
CA GLY A 53 0.79 0.81 -2.77
C GLY A 53 2.11 1.48 -2.41
N ASP A 54 3.00 0.83 -1.64
CA ASP A 54 4.34 1.38 -1.39
C ASP A 54 5.16 1.45 -2.68
N ILE A 55 5.99 2.49 -2.77
CA ILE A 55 6.99 2.64 -3.83
C ILE A 55 8.32 2.13 -3.30
N VAL A 56 8.90 1.15 -4.00
CA VAL A 56 10.21 0.59 -3.69
C VAL A 56 11.20 0.88 -4.80
N GLU A 57 12.46 1.06 -4.44
CA GLU A 57 13.57 1.17 -5.39
C GLU A 57 14.27 -0.18 -5.47
N TYR A 58 14.42 -0.71 -6.68
CA TYR A 58 15.17 -1.92 -6.95
C TYR A 58 15.98 -1.72 -8.23
N ASP A 59 17.31 -1.86 -8.12
CA ASP A 59 18.25 -1.69 -9.23
C ASP A 59 18.11 -0.33 -9.97
N GLY A 60 17.90 0.76 -9.23
CA GLY A 60 17.75 2.10 -9.80
C GLY A 60 16.37 2.40 -10.42
N TRP A 61 15.44 1.45 -10.38
CA TRP A 61 14.07 1.61 -10.86
C TRP A 61 13.07 1.68 -9.71
N PHE A 62 12.01 2.46 -9.91
CA PHE A 62 10.94 2.61 -8.93
C PHE A 62 9.71 1.80 -9.33
N TYR A 63 9.26 0.96 -8.41
CA TYR A 63 8.11 0.08 -8.57
C TYR A 63 7.04 0.38 -7.55
N ILE A 64 5.78 0.17 -7.91
CA ILE A 64 4.67 0.15 -6.96
C ILE A 64 4.32 -1.30 -6.62
N ILE A 65 4.18 -1.59 -5.32
CA ILE A 65 3.74 -2.90 -4.87
C ILE A 65 2.24 -3.05 -5.09
N LYS A 66 1.80 -4.09 -5.79
CA LYS A 66 0.39 -4.38 -6.04
C LYS A 66 0.07 -5.85 -5.86
N TRP A 67 -1.16 -6.14 -5.47
CA TRP A 67 -1.69 -7.50 -5.53
C TRP A 67 -1.99 -7.90 -6.98
N ASP A 68 -1.30 -8.93 -7.45
CA ASP A 68 -1.59 -9.60 -8.71
C ASP A 68 -2.56 -10.75 -8.49
N LYS A 69 -3.71 -10.71 -9.17
CA LYS A 69 -4.76 -11.72 -9.04
C LYS A 69 -4.46 -13.01 -9.81
N GLU A 70 -3.69 -12.92 -10.89
CA GLU A 70 -3.35 -14.06 -11.74
C GLU A 70 -2.26 -14.89 -11.06
N GLU A 71 -1.25 -14.20 -10.52
CA GLU A 71 -0.13 -14.82 -9.79
C GLU A 71 -0.43 -15.02 -8.29
N THR A 72 -1.57 -14.51 -7.80
CA THR A 72 -2.06 -14.67 -6.43
C THR A 72 -1.06 -14.19 -5.35
N GLY A 73 -0.41 -13.06 -5.58
CA GLY A 73 0.65 -12.55 -4.71
C GLY A 73 0.92 -11.05 -4.87
N PHE A 74 1.81 -10.52 -4.05
CA PHE A 74 2.27 -9.13 -4.17
C PHE A 74 3.52 -9.06 -5.07
N TYR A 75 3.48 -8.19 -6.07
CA TYR A 75 4.57 -8.02 -7.02
C TYR A 75 4.95 -6.54 -7.20
N MET A 76 6.17 -6.31 -7.68
CA MET A 76 6.66 -5.02 -8.13
C MET A 76 6.10 -4.77 -9.53
N HIS A 77 5.24 -3.76 -9.69
CA HIS A 77 4.76 -3.31 -11.00
C HIS A 77 5.45 -1.99 -11.37
N ASP A 78 5.85 -1.87 -12.63
CA ASP A 78 6.48 -0.65 -13.14
C ASP A 78 5.60 0.57 -12.90
N LYS A 79 6.18 1.61 -12.30
CA LYS A 79 5.58 2.94 -12.37
C LYS A 79 5.84 3.43 -13.78
N ILE A 80 4.81 3.39 -14.64
CA ILE A 80 4.86 3.96 -16.00
C ILE A 80 5.61 5.28 -15.92
N THR A 81 6.75 5.31 -16.59
CA THR A 81 7.71 6.40 -16.69
C THR A 81 7.10 7.74 -16.27
N MET A 82 7.56 8.29 -15.15
CA MET A 82 7.62 9.74 -15.04
C MET A 82 8.48 10.16 -16.22
N LYS A 83 7.84 10.53 -17.35
CA LYS A 83 8.50 11.30 -18.40
C LYS A 83 9.10 12.48 -17.66
N MET A 84 10.39 12.40 -17.35
CA MET A 84 11.19 13.58 -17.10
C MET A 84 11.10 14.37 -18.40
N ILE A 85 10.13 15.28 -18.45
CA ILE A 85 10.22 16.45 -19.30
C ILE A 85 11.31 17.28 -18.60
N ILE A 86 12.55 17.04 -19.02
CA ILE A 86 13.62 18.04 -18.91
C ILE A 86 13.30 19.22 -19.80
#